data_AF-A0A8T7I841-F1
#
_entry.id   AF-A0A8T7I841-F1
#
_cell.length_a   1.000
_cell.length_b   1.000
_cell.length_c   1.000
_cell.angle_alpha   90.00
_cell.angle_beta   90.00
_cell.angle_gamma   90.00
#
_symmetry.space_group_name_H-M   'P 1'
#
loop_
_entity.id
_entity.type
_entity.pdbx_description
1 polymer ?
#
loop_
_entity_poly.entity_id
_entity_poly.type
_entity_poly.pdbx_seq_one_letter_code
_entity_poly.pdbx_strand_id
1 'polypeptide(L)'
;MLNTKMNYGFTTLATDWNDKELNSVGIRLIKIVLFFIPRANPDHEKLYPYVAKWLIEIDESGVLVREIGLDENNVPLFSAPDDRNFGFWTDSDKKFEIEELEPSTKEEFDLLWQKVVQNV
;
A
#
# COMPACT_ATOMS: atom_id res chain seq x y z
N MET A 1 14.96 -17.33 -18.21
CA MET A 1 14.21 -16.62 -17.16
C MET A 1 13.27 -15.69 -17.90
N LEU A 2 11.96 -15.89 -17.79
CA LEU A 2 10.99 -14.99 -18.43
C LEU A 2 11.09 -13.65 -17.69
N ASN A 3 11.35 -12.58 -18.44
CA ASN A 3 11.42 -11.23 -17.91
C ASN A 3 9.97 -10.75 -17.78
N THR A 4 9.35 -10.95 -16.61
CA THR A 4 7.98 -10.51 -16.37
C THR A 4 7.92 -8.98 -16.44
N LYS A 5 7.09 -8.43 -17.33
CA LYS A 5 6.90 -6.97 -17.40
C LYS A 5 6.12 -6.52 -16.17
N MET A 6 6.59 -5.44 -15.54
CA MET A 6 5.91 -4.80 -14.43
C MET A 6 5.26 -3.50 -14.89
N ASN A 7 4.12 -3.17 -14.29
CA ASN A 7 3.41 -1.92 -14.48
C ASN A 7 3.32 -1.18 -13.14
N TYR A 8 3.28 0.14 -13.21
CA TYR A 8 3.36 1.02 -12.04
C TYR A 8 2.26 2.06 -12.15
N GLY A 9 1.59 2.32 -11.03
CA GLY A 9 0.56 3.34 -11.01
C GLY A 9 0.07 3.67 -9.63
N PHE A 10 -0.69 4.75 -9.54
CA PHE A 10 -1.29 5.20 -8.31
C PHE A 10 -2.76 4.80 -8.23
N THR A 11 -3.23 4.60 -6.99
CA THR A 11 -4.65 4.44 -6.67
C THR A 11 -4.99 5.10 -5.35
N THR A 12 -6.23 5.57 -5.21
CA THR A 12 -6.81 6.11 -3.98
C THR A 12 -7.86 5.17 -3.38
N LEU A 13 -7.90 3.91 -3.81
CA LEU A 13 -8.74 2.92 -3.15
C LEU A 13 -8.26 2.71 -1.71
N ALA A 14 -9.20 2.49 -0.79
CA ALA A 14 -8.93 2.29 0.64
C ALA A 14 -8.06 3.40 1.26
N THR A 15 -8.37 4.66 0.94
CA THR A 15 -7.75 5.85 1.56
C THR A 15 -8.78 6.73 2.30
N ASP A 16 -10.06 6.37 2.26
CA ASP A 16 -11.18 7.13 2.82
C ASP A 16 -11.46 6.81 4.31
N TRP A 17 -10.40 6.61 5.09
CA TRP A 17 -10.48 6.36 6.53
C TRP A 17 -11.03 7.60 7.24
N ASN A 18 -12.24 7.53 7.80
CA ASN A 18 -12.92 8.71 8.35
C ASN A 18 -12.31 9.16 9.69
N ASP A 19 -12.03 10.45 9.86
CA ASP A 19 -11.54 11.06 11.10
C ASP A 19 -12.40 10.73 12.34
N LYS A 20 -13.71 10.53 12.17
CA LYS A 20 -14.60 10.08 13.24
C LYS A 20 -14.37 8.63 13.65
N GLU A 21 -13.99 7.77 12.72
CA GLU A 21 -13.66 6.37 12.97
C GLU A 21 -12.29 6.23 13.65
N LEU A 22 -11.36 7.14 13.37
CA LEU A 22 -10.04 7.18 14.01
C LEU A 22 -10.07 7.64 15.47
N ASN A 23 -10.90 8.64 15.77
CA ASN A 23 -10.95 9.28 17.09
C ASN A 23 -11.88 8.58 18.11
N SER A 24 -12.59 7.50 17.73
CA SER A 24 -13.60 6.85 18.59
C SER A 24 -13.29 5.38 18.89
N VAL A 25 -12.40 5.06 19.85
CA VAL A 25 -12.11 3.64 20.21
C VAL A 25 -11.83 2.78 18.94
N GLY A 26 -11.26 3.45 17.92
CA GLY A 26 -11.41 3.16 16.48
C GLY A 26 -10.65 1.96 15.95
N ILE A 27 -9.76 1.43 16.78
CA ILE A 27 -8.98 0.22 16.51
C ILE A 27 -9.89 -0.96 16.14
N ARG A 28 -11.16 -0.97 16.60
CA ARG A 28 -12.06 -2.11 16.40
C ARG A 28 -12.66 -2.20 14.99
N LEU A 29 -12.96 -1.06 14.34
CA LEU A 29 -13.48 -1.03 12.96
C LEU A 29 -12.37 -1.25 11.94
N ILE A 30 -11.22 -0.60 12.16
CA ILE A 30 -10.00 -0.84 11.38
C ILE A 30 -9.63 -2.34 11.42
N LYS A 31 -9.68 -2.99 12.59
CA LYS A 31 -9.44 -4.45 12.70
C LYS A 31 -10.45 -5.34 11.98
N ILE A 32 -11.66 -4.84 11.67
CA ILE A 32 -12.64 -5.59 10.89
C ILE A 32 -12.31 -5.47 9.40
N VAL A 33 -11.94 -4.27 8.94
CA VAL A 33 -11.47 -4.05 7.56
C VAL A 33 -10.15 -4.78 7.34
N LEU A 34 -9.19 -4.65 8.25
CA LEU A 34 -7.92 -5.35 8.25
C LEU A 34 -8.00 -6.76 8.86
N PHE A 35 -9.17 -7.37 8.97
CA PHE A 35 -9.29 -8.69 9.62
C PHE A 35 -8.45 -9.78 8.92
N PHE A 36 -8.18 -9.59 7.62
CA PHE A 36 -7.27 -10.44 6.84
C PHE A 36 -5.79 -10.21 7.18
N ILE A 37 -5.42 -9.09 7.82
CA ILE A 37 -4.07 -8.80 8.28
C ILE A 37 -3.88 -9.44 9.66
N PRO A 38 -2.93 -10.38 9.81
CA PRO A 38 -2.62 -10.96 11.11
C PRO A 38 -2.25 -9.88 12.15
N ARG A 39 -2.70 -10.04 13.40
CA ARG A 39 -2.46 -9.13 14.55
C ARG A 39 -0.98 -8.77 14.81
N ALA A 40 -0.04 -9.38 14.09
CA ALA A 40 1.40 -9.18 14.18
C ALA A 40 1.94 -8.02 13.32
N ASN A 41 1.06 -7.18 12.74
CA ASN A 41 1.44 -5.99 11.95
C ASN A 41 1.24 -4.64 12.72
N PRO A 42 1.81 -4.45 13.93
CA PRO A 42 1.51 -3.28 14.76
C PRO A 42 2.12 -1.97 14.24
N ASP A 43 3.10 -2.05 13.32
CA ASP A 43 3.87 -0.90 12.86
C ASP A 43 3.17 -0.19 11.68
N HIS A 44 2.61 -0.93 10.72
CA HIS A 44 1.87 -0.33 9.58
C HIS A 44 0.41 -0.02 9.93
N GLU A 45 -0.23 -0.77 10.84
CA GLU A 45 -1.64 -0.58 11.22
C GLU A 45 -1.98 0.86 11.61
N LYS A 46 -1.05 1.55 12.27
CA LYS A 46 -1.22 2.93 12.74
C LYS A 46 -1.04 3.97 11.63
N LEU A 47 -0.39 3.59 10.53
CA LEU A 47 -0.06 4.47 9.41
C LEU A 47 -1.14 4.46 8.33
N TYR A 48 -1.89 3.36 8.18
CA TYR A 48 -2.98 3.26 7.18
C TYR A 48 -3.93 4.46 7.15
N PRO A 49 -4.36 5.04 8.28
CA PRO A 49 -5.25 6.17 8.25
C PRO A 49 -4.66 7.46 7.65
N TYR A 50 -3.34 7.55 7.59
CA TYR A 50 -2.63 8.67 7.00
C TYR A 50 -2.32 8.44 5.52
N VAL A 51 -2.60 7.25 4.98
CA VAL A 51 -2.39 6.94 3.56
C VAL A 51 -3.46 7.66 2.74
N ALA A 52 -3.04 8.69 2.01
CA ALA A 52 -3.87 9.44 1.08
C ALA A 52 -3.83 8.87 -0.34
N LYS A 53 -2.77 8.12 -0.69
CA LYS A 53 -2.59 7.49 -2.00
C LYS A 53 -1.66 6.29 -1.90
N TRP A 54 -1.89 5.29 -2.74
CA TRP A 54 -1.00 4.15 -2.91
C TRP A 54 -0.22 4.28 -4.21
N LEU A 55 1.06 3.93 -4.18
CA LEU A 55 1.85 3.66 -5.37
C LEU A 55 2.14 2.17 -5.42
N ILE A 56 1.72 1.50 -6.48
CA ILE A 56 1.76 0.04 -6.60
C ILE A 56 2.57 -0.41 -7.81
N GLU A 57 3.23 -1.56 -7.65
CA GLU A 57 3.83 -2.36 -8.72
C GLU A 57 2.99 -3.61 -8.93
N ILE A 58 2.51 -3.81 -10.15
CA ILE A 58 1.72 -4.98 -10.55
C ILE A 58 2.38 -5.73 -11.70
N ASP A 59 2.20 -7.04 -11.75
CA ASP A 59 2.62 -7.85 -12.88
C ASP A 59 1.65 -7.75 -14.07
N GLU A 60 1.95 -8.46 -15.16
CA GLU A 60 1.11 -8.51 -16.37
C GLU A 60 -0.30 -9.09 -16.12
N SER A 61 -0.48 -9.84 -15.03
CA SER A 61 -1.77 -10.44 -14.65
C SER A 61 -2.55 -9.56 -13.66
N GLY A 62 -2.06 -8.35 -13.38
CA GLY A 62 -2.66 -7.43 -12.43
C GLY A 62 -2.43 -7.78 -10.96
N VAL A 63 -1.57 -8.76 -10.67
CA VAL A 63 -1.24 -9.15 -9.30
C VAL A 63 -0.26 -8.15 -8.72
N LEU A 64 -0.52 -7.66 -7.51
CA LEU A 64 0.39 -6.73 -6.85
C LEU A 64 1.63 -7.46 -6.33
N VAL A 65 2.78 -6.85 -6.58
CA VAL A 65 4.09 -7.37 -6.18
C VAL A 65 4.67 -6.50 -5.07
N ARG A 66 4.50 -5.18 -5.17
CA ARG A 66 4.97 -4.20 -4.19
C ARG A 66 3.99 -3.04 -4.05
N GLU A 67 3.95 -2.44 -2.88
CA GLU A 67 3.14 -1.26 -2.57
C GLU A 67 3.90 -0.25 -1.72
N ILE A 68 3.53 1.02 -1.84
CA ILE A 68 4.00 2.12 -1.01
C ILE A 68 2.78 2.94 -0.59
N GLY A 69 2.57 3.09 0.71
CA GLY A 69 1.58 4.03 1.25
C GLY A 69 2.16 5.44 1.27
N LEU A 70 1.46 6.41 0.67
CA LEU A 70 1.86 7.81 0.59
C LEU A 70 0.89 8.69 1.39
N ASP A 71 1.43 9.72 2.05
CA ASP A 71 0.62 10.76 2.69
C ASP A 71 0.07 11.78 1.69
N GLU A 72 -0.67 12.78 2.18
CA GLU A 72 -1.25 13.87 1.37
C GLU A 72 -0.21 14.71 0.60
N ASN A 73 1.06 14.67 1.02
CA ASN A 73 2.17 15.39 0.40
C ASN A 73 3.02 14.48 -0.51
N ASN A 74 2.56 13.26 -0.80
CA ASN A 74 3.30 12.21 -1.52
C ASN A 74 4.61 11.79 -0.83
N VAL A 75 4.70 11.96 0.49
CA VAL A 75 5.81 11.43 1.30
C VAL A 75 5.49 9.97 1.62
N PRO A 76 6.43 9.03 1.41
CA PRO A 76 6.17 7.63 1.68
C PRO A 76 6.18 7.35 3.18
N LEU A 77 5.14 6.67 3.64
CA LEU A 77 4.91 6.31 5.05
C LEU A 77 5.50 4.93 5.38
N PHE A 78 5.26 3.96 4.51
CA PHE A 78 5.78 2.59 4.59
C PHE A 78 5.68 1.92 3.21
N SER A 79 6.24 0.72 3.10
CA SER A 79 6.20 -0.11 1.89
C SER A 79 5.99 -1.57 2.26
N ALA A 80 5.38 -2.34 1.36
CA ALA A 80 5.25 -3.79 1.51
C ALA A 80 5.50 -4.50 0.16
N PRO A 81 5.94 -5.79 0.15
CA PRO A 81 6.16 -6.64 1.32
C PRO A 81 7.31 -6.14 2.20
N ASP A 82 7.16 -6.33 3.51
CA ASP A 82 8.16 -6.12 4.54
C ASP A 82 8.25 -7.40 5.38
N ASP A 83 9.45 -7.84 5.74
CA ASP A 83 9.69 -9.07 6.50
C ASP A 83 8.93 -9.09 7.85
N ARG A 84 8.60 -7.90 8.36
CA ARG A 84 7.95 -7.71 9.66
C ARG A 84 6.45 -7.51 9.58
N ASN A 85 5.93 -7.09 8.43
CA ASN A 85 4.59 -6.54 8.32
C ASN A 85 3.95 -6.96 7.00
N PHE A 86 2.72 -7.45 7.08
CA PHE A 86 1.90 -7.74 5.90
C PHE A 86 1.58 -6.44 5.14
N GLY A 87 1.50 -6.53 3.82
CA GLY A 87 0.97 -5.46 2.99
C GLY A 87 -0.55 -5.42 3.03
N PHE A 88 -1.11 -4.26 2.70
CA PHE A 88 -2.55 -4.11 2.59
C PHE A 88 -3.07 -4.74 1.29
N TRP A 89 -2.43 -4.43 0.16
CA TRP A 89 -2.82 -4.92 -1.15
C TRP A 89 -2.04 -6.13 -1.60
N THR A 90 -0.73 -6.18 -1.33
CA THR A 90 0.15 -7.31 -1.71
C THR A 90 -0.25 -8.64 -1.07
N ASP A 91 -0.92 -8.61 0.09
CA ASP A 91 -1.51 -9.78 0.75
C ASP A 91 -3.02 -9.93 0.54
N SER A 92 -3.61 -9.13 -0.37
CA SER A 92 -5.03 -9.22 -0.74
C SER A 92 -5.22 -10.01 -2.04
N ASP A 93 -6.41 -10.58 -2.24
CA ASP A 93 -6.78 -11.24 -3.49
C ASP A 93 -7.17 -10.23 -4.62
N LYS A 94 -7.09 -8.91 -4.38
CA LYS A 94 -7.43 -7.90 -5.41
C LYS A 94 -6.39 -7.92 -6.51
N LYS A 95 -6.87 -7.95 -7.75
CA LYS A 95 -6.06 -7.69 -8.96
C LYS A 95 -6.44 -6.34 -9.55
N PHE A 96 -5.47 -5.61 -10.10
CA PHE A 96 -5.68 -4.32 -10.75
C PHE A 96 -5.50 -4.43 -12.26
N GLU A 97 -6.42 -3.80 -13.00
CA GLU A 97 -6.19 -3.52 -14.42
C GLU A 97 -5.38 -2.22 -14.52
N ILE A 98 -4.48 -2.10 -15.50
CA ILE A 98 -3.61 -0.93 -15.62
C ILE A 98 -4.40 0.36 -15.87
N GLU A 99 -5.56 0.24 -16.51
CA GLU A 99 -6.48 1.34 -16.80
C GLU A 99 -7.19 1.88 -15.54
N GLU A 100 -7.20 1.12 -14.44
CA GLU A 100 -7.72 1.58 -13.14
C GLU A 100 -6.73 2.49 -12.40
N LEU A 101 -5.49 2.59 -12.89
CA LEU A 101 -4.41 3.30 -12.22
C LEU A 101 -4.10 4.63 -12.89
N GLU A 102 -3.77 5.63 -12.07
CA GLU A 102 -3.06 6.80 -12.57
C GLU A 102 -1.62 6.37 -12.94
N PRO A 103 -1.11 6.68 -14.14
CA PRO A 103 0.19 6.19 -14.58
C PRO A 103 1.36 6.65 -13.70
N SER A 104 2.29 5.74 -13.44
CA SER A 104 3.61 6.04 -12.85
C SER A 104 4.71 5.31 -13.62
N THR A 105 5.95 5.50 -13.19
CA THR A 105 7.14 4.89 -13.80
C THR A 105 7.89 4.02 -12.80
N LYS A 106 8.69 3.08 -13.32
CA LYS A 106 9.58 2.28 -12.48
C LYS A 106 10.56 3.16 -11.71
N GLU A 107 11.07 4.20 -12.35
CA GLU A 107 12.05 5.12 -11.78
C GLU A 107 11.47 5.88 -10.58
N GLU A 108 10.23 6.37 -10.70
CA GLU A 108 9.51 7.02 -9.60
C GLU A 108 9.23 6.05 -8.45
N PHE A 109 8.76 4.84 -8.79
CA PHE A 109 8.52 3.79 -7.80
C PHE A 109 9.79 3.46 -7.01
N ASP A 110 10.89 3.16 -7.69
CA ASP A 110 12.14 2.77 -7.04
C ASP A 110 12.72 3.90 -6.19
N LEU A 111 12.58 5.16 -6.64
CA LEU A 111 13.01 6.32 -5.86
C LEU A 111 12.28 6.40 -4.51
N LEU A 112 10.96 6.23 -4.52
CA LEU A 112 10.14 6.28 -3.30
C LEU A 112 10.34 5.03 -2.45
N TRP A 113 10.48 3.86 -3.07
CA TRP A 113 10.78 2.60 -2.39
C TRP A 113 12.08 2.69 -1.58
N GLN A 114 13.15 3.23 -2.17
CA GLN A 114 14.43 3.40 -1.50
C GLN A 114 14.35 4.36 -0.31
N LYS A 115 13.51 5.40 -0.39
CA LYS A 115 13.29 6.31 0.76
C LYS A 115 12.66 5.58 1.94
N VAL A 116 11.80 4.58 1.71
CA VAL A 116 11.26 3.81 2.83
C VAL A 116 12.32 2.88 3.38
N VAL A 117 12.94 2.04 2.52
CA VAL A 117 13.90 1.02 2.94
C VAL A 117 15.12 1.60 3.67
N GLN A 118 15.58 2.80 3.33
CA GLN A 118 16.72 3.44 3.99
C GLN A 118 16.38 4.08 5.36
N ASN A 119 15.11 4.22 5.70
CA ASN A 119 14.63 4.84 6.95
C ASN A 119 14.12 3.82 7.99
N VAL A 120 14.20 2.51 7.71
CA VAL A 120 13.80 1.41 8.62
C VAL A 120 15.02 0.80 9.30
#